data_AF-W7BKG8-F1
#
_entry.id   AF-W7BKG8-F1
#
_cell.length_a   1.000
_cell.length_b   1.000
_cell.length_c   1.000
_cell.angle_alpha   90.00
_cell.angle_beta   90.00
_cell.angle_gamma   90.00
#
_symmetry.space_group_name_H-M   'P 1'
#
loop_
_entity.id
_entity.type
_entity.pdbx_description
1 polymer ?
#
loop_
_entity_poly.entity_id
_entity_poly.type
_entity_poly.pdbx_seq_one_letter_code
_entity_poly.pdbx_strand_id
1 'polypeptide(L)'
;MVQEYLKGKQSFEFLANRYDICNRSQLRKWRNQYLAFGQKAFIKKKNRVYTVQMKLDVLHFMKTTGASLQETANHFQIPDYVLISTWKKKTTGRGCICTFETKGRPSLTHKPKKVKTKEMTREQQLE
;
A
#
# COMPACT_ATOMS: atom_id res chain seq x y z
N MET A 1 -15.15 -4.94 23.30
CA MET A 1 -14.10 -5.74 23.98
C MET A 1 -13.23 -4.94 24.94
N VAL A 2 -12.18 -4.21 24.50
CA VAL A 2 -11.24 -3.54 25.43
C VAL A 2 -11.93 -2.48 26.30
N GLN A 3 -12.92 -1.76 25.76
CA GLN A 3 -13.74 -0.82 26.53
C GLN A 3 -14.63 -1.51 27.58
N GLU A 4 -15.13 -2.71 27.32
CA GLU A 4 -15.95 -3.45 28.29
C GLU A 4 -15.10 -3.99 29.44
N TYR A 5 -13.87 -4.43 29.12
CA TYR A 5 -12.88 -4.79 30.13
C TYR A 5 -12.54 -3.61 31.04
N LEU A 6 -12.30 -2.43 30.47
CA LEU A 6 -11.97 -1.22 31.25
C LEU A 6 -13.13 -0.72 32.11
N LYS A 7 -14.38 -1.04 31.75
CA LYS A 7 -15.56 -0.78 32.57
C LYS A 7 -15.69 -1.73 33.76
N GLY A 8 -14.73 -2.66 33.96
CA GLY A 8 -14.63 -3.52 35.14
C GLY A 8 -15.70 -4.61 35.24
N LYS A 9 -16.56 -4.77 34.23
CA LYS A 9 -17.72 -5.68 34.31
C LYS A 9 -17.35 -7.16 34.15
N GLN A 10 -16.24 -7.49 33.48
CA GLN A 10 -15.91 -8.87 33.10
C GLN A 10 -14.39 -9.10 33.05
N SER A 11 -13.98 -10.34 33.30
CA SER A 11 -12.56 -10.75 33.21
C SER A 11 -12.09 -10.88 31.76
N PHE A 12 -10.78 -10.83 31.56
CA PHE A 12 -10.17 -11.01 30.23
C PHE A 12 -10.41 -12.42 29.66
N GLU A 13 -10.48 -13.45 30.51
CA GLU A 13 -10.88 -14.82 30.15
C GLU A 13 -12.26 -14.86 29.52
N PHE A 14 -13.23 -14.24 30.20
CA PHE A 14 -14.62 -14.26 29.77
C PHE A 14 -14.80 -13.58 28.42
N LEU A 15 -14.15 -12.43 28.23
CA LEU A 15 -14.18 -11.72 26.96
C LEU A 15 -13.43 -12.48 25.85
N ALA A 16 -12.29 -13.12 26.14
CA ALA A 16 -11.58 -13.93 25.15
C ALA A 16 -12.44 -15.09 24.65
N ASN A 17 -13.12 -15.79 25.56
CA ASN A 17 -14.01 -16.90 25.22
C ASN A 17 -15.24 -16.42 24.43
N ARG A 18 -15.85 -15.31 24.85
CA ARG A 18 -17.03 -14.73 24.19
C ARG A 18 -16.77 -14.32 22.73
N TYR A 19 -15.56 -13.83 22.44
CA TYR A 19 -15.17 -13.39 21.11
C TYR A 19 -14.34 -14.44 20.35
N ASP A 20 -14.24 -15.66 20.87
CA ASP A 20 -13.46 -16.78 20.31
C ASP A 20 -12.01 -16.43 19.97
N ILE A 21 -11.34 -15.71 20.86
CA ILE A 21 -9.94 -15.29 20.66
C ILE A 21 -9.03 -16.20 21.47
N CYS A 22 -8.39 -17.13 20.77
CA CYS A 22 -7.43 -18.05 21.38
C CYS A 22 -6.12 -17.36 21.82
N ASN A 23 -5.73 -16.26 21.17
CA ASN A 23 -4.42 -15.64 21.37
C ASN A 23 -4.41 -14.55 22.47
N ARG A 24 -4.01 -14.95 23.68
CA ARG A 24 -3.86 -14.07 24.85
C ARG A 24 -2.86 -12.92 24.64
N SER A 25 -1.80 -13.14 23.87
CA SER A 25 -0.80 -12.11 23.54
C SER A 25 -1.39 -11.01 22.65
N GLN A 26 -2.32 -11.37 21.76
CA GLN A 26 -3.03 -10.39 20.92
C GLN A 26 -3.91 -9.46 21.76
N LEU A 27 -4.59 -9.99 22.78
CA LEU A 27 -5.39 -9.18 23.70
C LEU A 27 -4.53 -8.21 24.50
N ARG A 28 -3.38 -8.66 25.02
CA ARG A 28 -2.44 -7.76 25.75
C ARG A 28 -1.95 -6.63 24.84
N LYS A 29 -1.65 -6.91 23.57
CA LYS A 29 -1.30 -5.89 22.57
C LYS A 29 -2.43 -4.88 22.38
N TRP A 30 -3.66 -5.34 22.16
CA TRP A 30 -4.82 -4.45 21.99
C TRP A 30 -5.09 -3.60 23.22
N ARG A 31 -4.95 -4.16 24.43
CA ARG A 31 -5.04 -3.41 25.68
C ARG A 31 -4.01 -2.29 25.72
N ASN A 32 -2.74 -2.60 25.48
CA ASN A 32 -1.66 -1.61 25.53
C ASN A 32 -1.82 -0.53 24.44
N GLN A 33 -2.26 -0.92 23.25
CA GLN A 33 -2.57 0.00 22.15
C GLN A 33 -3.71 0.95 22.52
N TYR A 34 -4.78 0.44 23.13
CA TYR A 34 -5.89 1.25 23.61
C TYR A 34 -5.47 2.20 24.72
N LEU A 35 -4.62 1.77 25.66
CA LEU A 35 -4.13 2.64 26.74
C LEU A 35 -3.25 3.78 26.21
N ALA A 36 -2.44 3.53 25.18
CA ALA A 36 -1.53 4.53 24.64
C ALA A 36 -2.22 5.53 23.68
N PHE A 37 -3.14 5.07 22.83
CA PHE A 37 -3.71 5.90 21.76
C PHE A 37 -5.24 5.98 21.79
N GLY A 38 -5.90 5.37 22.79
CA GLY A 38 -7.36 5.32 22.89
C GLY A 38 -8.00 4.60 21.70
N GLN A 39 -9.16 5.09 21.26
CA GLN A 39 -9.82 4.58 20.06
C GLN A 39 -9.00 4.80 18.78
N LYS A 40 -8.12 5.81 18.75
CA LYS A 40 -7.27 6.12 17.59
C LYS A 40 -6.28 4.99 17.28
N ALA A 41 -5.98 4.11 18.24
CA ALA A 41 -5.11 2.95 18.05
C ALA A 41 -5.65 1.96 17.01
N PHE A 42 -6.97 1.89 16.86
CA PHE A 42 -7.67 0.94 15.99
C PHE A 42 -8.16 1.56 14.69
N ILE A 43 -7.95 2.87 14.51
CA ILE A 43 -8.22 3.53 13.24
C ILE A 43 -7.13 3.06 12.27
N LYS A 44 -7.53 2.29 11.26
CA LYS A 44 -6.62 1.92 10.16
C LYS A 44 -6.07 3.19 9.56
N LYS A 45 -4.74 3.36 9.62
CA LYS A 45 -4.06 4.41 8.84
C LYS A 45 -4.45 4.19 7.38
N LYS A 46 -5.09 5.19 6.76
CA LYS A 46 -5.44 5.11 5.33
C LYS A 46 -4.14 4.91 4.55
N ASN A 47 -4.10 3.88 3.71
CA ASN A 47 -3.01 3.71 2.77
C ASN A 47 -2.98 4.94 1.88
N ARG A 48 -1.86 5.68 1.89
CA ARG A 48 -1.68 6.80 0.96
C ARG A 48 -1.55 6.23 -0.44
N VAL A 49 -2.46 6.61 -1.32
CA VAL A 49 -2.42 6.24 -2.73
C VAL A 49 -1.64 7.32 -3.47
N TYR A 50 -0.48 6.93 -4.02
CA TYR A 50 0.34 7.82 -4.83
C TYR A 50 0.02 7.58 -6.30
N THR A 51 -0.55 8.59 -6.96
CA THR A 51 -0.83 8.57 -8.40
C THR A 51 0.47 8.55 -9.21
N VAL A 52 0.37 8.20 -10.50
CA VAL A 52 1.51 8.25 -11.43
C VAL A 52 2.09 9.66 -11.49
N GLN A 53 1.25 10.68 -11.71
CA GLN A 53 1.68 12.08 -11.73
C GLN A 53 2.45 12.48 -10.47
N MET A 54 1.89 12.20 -9.27
CA MET A 54 2.55 12.60 -8.02
C MET A 54 3.95 12.00 -7.87
N LYS A 55 4.15 10.75 -8.32
CA LYS A 55 5.47 10.11 -8.29
C LYS A 55 6.44 10.76 -9.28
N LEU A 56 5.95 11.21 -10.44
CA LEU A 56 6.76 11.91 -11.42
C LEU A 56 7.15 13.29 -10.92
N ASP A 57 6.22 14.03 -10.33
CA ASP A 57 6.48 15.37 -9.78
C ASP A 57 7.54 15.30 -8.68
N VAL A 58 7.45 14.30 -7.79
CA VAL A 58 8.44 14.02 -6.75
C VAL A 58 9.83 13.77 -7.35
N LEU A 59 9.92 12.93 -8.39
CA LEU A 59 11.19 12.60 -9.04
C LEU A 59 11.75 13.77 -9.86
N HIS A 60 10.88 14.57 -10.48
CA HIS A 60 11.25 15.76 -11.23
C HIS A 60 11.81 16.83 -10.30
N PHE A 61 11.11 17.13 -9.21
CA PHE A 61 11.56 18.05 -8.17
C PHE A 61 12.94 17.66 -7.62
N MET A 62 13.14 16.38 -7.33
CA MET A 62 14.43 15.90 -6.84
C MET A 62 15.55 16.09 -7.88
N LYS A 63 15.24 15.93 -9.18
CA LYS A 63 16.20 16.12 -10.28
C LYS A 63 16.51 17.60 -10.54
N THR A 64 15.52 18.49 -10.43
CA THR A 64 15.69 19.93 -10.67
C THR A 64 16.41 20.62 -9.50
N THR A 65 16.04 20.27 -8.28
CA THR A 65 16.53 20.94 -7.07
C THR A 65 17.79 20.28 -6.51
N GLY A 66 18.08 19.03 -6.90
CA GLY A 66 19.19 18.26 -6.32
C GLY A 66 18.97 17.85 -4.86
N ALA A 67 17.72 17.97 -4.36
CA ALA A 67 17.37 17.67 -2.98
C ALA A 67 17.60 16.20 -2.63
N SER A 68 17.95 15.92 -1.37
CA SER A 68 18.08 14.56 -0.86
C SER A 68 16.71 13.84 -0.82
N LEU A 69 16.75 12.52 -0.69
CA LEU A 69 15.53 11.71 -0.53
C LEU A 69 14.71 12.15 0.68
N GLN A 70 15.38 12.55 1.76
CA GLN A 70 14.74 12.95 3.00
C GLN A 70 14.13 14.34 2.90
N GLU A 71 14.82 15.31 2.30
CA GLU A 71 14.27 16.64 2.04
C GLU A 71 13.07 16.57 1.09
N THR A 72 13.15 15.75 0.04
CA THR A 72 12.03 15.52 -0.87
C THR A 72 10.86 14.86 -0.14
N ALA A 73 11.11 13.87 0.72
CA ALA A 73 10.06 13.24 1.51
C ALA A 73 9.36 14.25 2.45
N ASN A 74 10.13 15.13 3.09
CA ASN A 74 9.59 16.18 3.94
C ASN A 74 8.73 17.18 3.16
N HIS A 75 9.20 17.63 1.99
CA HIS A 75 8.47 18.56 1.13
C HIS A 75 7.11 18.00 0.68
N PHE A 76 7.06 16.75 0.24
CA PHE A 76 5.83 16.08 -0.21
C PHE A 76 5.06 15.38 0.93
N GLN A 77 5.47 15.58 2.18
CA GLN A 77 4.90 14.95 3.39
C GLN A 77 4.80 13.42 3.29
N ILE A 78 5.75 12.79 2.62
CA ILE A 78 5.82 11.33 2.45
C ILE A 78 6.45 10.74 3.72
N PRO A 79 5.76 9.84 4.44
CA PRO A 79 6.24 9.33 5.73
C PRO A 79 7.48 8.42 5.62
N ASP A 80 7.77 7.90 4.42
CA ASP A 80 8.87 6.98 4.19
C ASP A 80 9.67 7.39 2.94
N TYR A 81 10.91 7.85 3.15
CA TYR A 81 11.82 8.25 2.07
C TYR A 81 12.31 7.07 1.21
N VAL A 82 12.28 5.84 1.75
CA VAL A 82 12.65 4.61 1.03
C VAL A 82 11.69 4.36 -0.13
N LEU A 83 10.45 4.83 0.00
CA LEU A 83 9.45 4.77 -1.06
C LEU A 83 9.88 5.55 -2.31
N ILE A 84 10.49 6.73 -2.12
CA ILE A 84 11.00 7.58 -3.21
C ILE A 84 12.19 6.91 -3.91
N SER A 85 13.09 6.29 -3.14
CA SER A 85 14.20 5.49 -3.70
C SER A 85 13.68 4.33 -4.57
N THR A 86 12.62 3.68 -4.12
CA THR A 86 11.95 2.61 -4.90
C THR A 86 11.35 3.15 -6.19
N TRP A 87 10.74 4.33 -6.19
CA TRP A 87 10.23 4.97 -7.42
C TRP A 87 11.36 5.33 -8.38
N LYS A 88 12.45 5.93 -7.89
CA LYS A 88 13.64 6.26 -8.69
C LYS A 88 14.19 5.02 -9.40
N LYS A 89 14.40 3.92 -8.66
CA LYS A 89 14.88 2.65 -9.22
C LYS A 89 13.96 2.08 -10.30
N LYS A 90 12.64 2.14 -10.08
CA LYS A 90 11.64 1.67 -11.07
C LYS A 90 11.65 2.49 -12.35
N THR A 91 11.93 3.79 -12.26
CA THR A 91 11.99 4.69 -13.42
C THR A 91 13.27 4.51 -14.24
N THR A 92 14.44 4.36 -13.59
CA THR A 92 15.74 4.25 -14.31
C THR A 92 15.89 2.93 -15.07
N GLY A 93 15.34 1.82 -14.56
CA GLY A 93 15.56 0.50 -15.16
C GLY A 93 14.76 0.19 -16.44
N ARG A 94 13.86 1.07 -16.91
CA ARG A 94 12.97 0.77 -18.05
C ARG A 94 12.89 1.81 -19.16
N GLY A 95 13.62 2.93 -19.09
CA GLY A 95 13.65 3.97 -20.14
C GLY A 95 12.31 4.68 -20.42
N CYS A 96 11.19 4.16 -19.92
CA CYS A 96 9.85 4.74 -19.99
C CYS A 96 9.15 4.62 -18.62
N ILE A 97 8.39 5.66 -18.27
CA ILE A 97 7.48 5.80 -17.11
C ILE A 97 6.34 4.74 -17.10
N CYS A 98 6.30 3.87 -18.10
CA CYS A 98 5.19 3.05 -18.55
C CYS A 98 4.51 2.12 -17.51
N THR A 99 4.98 1.92 -16.27
CA THR A 99 4.27 1.01 -15.34
C THR A 99 4.40 1.39 -13.85
N PHE A 100 3.78 2.49 -13.41
CA PHE A 100 3.25 2.53 -12.03
C PHE A 100 1.87 1.87 -11.92
N GLU A 101 1.43 1.17 -12.97
CA GLU A 101 0.29 0.28 -12.89
C GLU A 101 0.48 -0.67 -11.71
N THR A 102 -0.56 -0.75 -10.88
CA THR A 102 -0.60 -1.75 -9.83
C THR A 102 -0.56 -3.10 -10.54
N LYS A 103 0.58 -3.79 -10.48
CA LYS A 103 0.67 -5.19 -10.86
C LYS A 103 -0.34 -5.91 -9.96
N GLY A 104 -1.55 -6.10 -10.47
CA GLY A 104 -2.62 -6.77 -9.74
C GLY A 104 -2.10 -8.12 -9.27
N ARG A 105 -2.65 -8.62 -8.16
CA ARG A 105 -2.33 -9.99 -7.73
C ARG A 105 -2.58 -10.91 -8.93
N PRO A 106 -1.60 -11.73 -9.35
CA PRO A 106 -1.82 -12.70 -10.41
C PRO A 106 -3.08 -13.51 -10.06
N SER A 107 -4.01 -13.58 -11.00
CA SER A 107 -5.18 -14.43 -10.82
C SER A 107 -4.69 -15.88 -10.68
N LEU A 108 -5.09 -16.54 -9.60
CA LEU A 108 -4.78 -17.95 -9.36
C LEU A 108 -5.57 -18.89 -10.29
N THR A 109 -6.40 -18.36 -11.18
CA THR A 109 -7.16 -19.18 -12.13
C THR A 109 -6.29 -19.51 -13.34
N HIS A 110 -6.00 -20.81 -13.54
CA HIS A 110 -5.43 -21.36 -14.76
C HIS A 110 -6.44 -21.23 -15.91
N LYS A 111 -6.65 -20.02 -16.44
CA LYS A 111 -7.39 -19.84 -17.69
C LYS A 111 -6.39 -19.76 -18.85
N PRO A 112 -6.50 -20.59 -19.88
CA PRO A 112 -5.60 -20.54 -21.03
C PRO A 112 -5.72 -19.17 -21.71
N LYS A 113 -4.57 -18.55 -21.99
CA LYS A 113 -4.49 -17.28 -22.71
C LYS A 113 -5.07 -17.49 -24.11
N LYS A 114 -6.17 -16.81 -24.44
CA LYS A 114 -6.62 -16.69 -25.84
C LYS A 114 -5.55 -15.91 -26.61
N VAL A 115 -4.87 -16.59 -27.51
CA VAL A 115 -4.00 -15.98 -28.51
C VAL A 115 -4.89 -15.10 -29.39
N LYS A 116 -4.67 -13.78 -29.38
CA LYS A 116 -5.25 -12.90 -30.39
C LYS A 116 -4.43 -13.10 -31.67
N THR A 117 -5.00 -13.82 -32.62
CA THR A 117 -4.47 -13.90 -33.99
C THR A 117 -4.41 -12.48 -34.56
N LYS A 118 -3.25 -12.10 -35.09
CA LYS A 118 -3.07 -10.83 -35.80
C LYS A 118 -3.89 -10.91 -37.10
N GLU A 119 -4.94 -10.12 -37.22
CA GLU A 119 -5.56 -9.85 -38.51
C GLU A 119 -4.65 -8.85 -39.26
N MET A 120 -4.14 -9.25 -40.43
CA MET A 120 -3.42 -8.36 -41.33
C MET A 120 -4.41 -7.40 -41.99
N THR A 121 -4.11 -6.11 -41.93
CA THR A 121 -4.90 -5.05 -42.57
C THR A 121 -4.80 -5.15 -44.10
N ARG A 122 -5.97 -5.12 -44.73
CA ARG A 122 -6.27 -5.22 -46.16
C ARG A 122 -5.81 -3.99 -46.95
N GLU A 123 -4.50 -3.80 -47.17
CA GLU A 123 -3.98 -2.70 -48.01
C GLU A 123 -2.91 -3.12 -49.03
N GLN A 124 -2.76 -4.41 -49.35
CA GLN A 124 -1.86 -4.88 -50.43
C GLN A 124 -2.59 -5.66 -51.55
N GLN A 125 -3.87 -5.39 -51.77
CA GLN A 125 -4.62 -5.88 -52.93
C GLN A 125 -5.25 -4.70 -53.67
N LEU A 126 -4.43 -3.83 -54.24
CA LEU A 126 -4.78 -3.21 -55.53
C LEU A 126 -3.46 -2.88 -56.24
N GLU A 127 -3.36 -3.52 -57.38
CA GLU A 127 -2.40 -3.38 -58.46
C GLU A 127 -2.36 -1.96 -59.03
#